data_AF-A0A180FTG6-F1
#
_entry.id   AF-A0A180FTG6-F1
#
_cell.length_a   1.000
_cell.length_b   1.000
_cell.length_c   1.000
_cell.angle_alpha   90.00
_cell.angle_beta   90.00
_cell.angle_gamma   90.00
#
_symmetry.space_group_name_H-M   'P 1'
#
loop_
_entity.id
_entity.type
_entity.pdbx_description
1 polymer ?
#
loop_
_entity_poly.entity_id
_entity_poly.type
_entity_poly.pdbx_seq_one_letter_code
_entity_poly.pdbx_strand_id
1 'polypeptide(L)' 'MLNAEEQKAIMRYLARYKIQNKSRWYRETILSHILKVMEEDYPTLFNENEMRR' A
#
# COMPACT_ATOMS: atom_id res chain seq x y z
N MET A 1 9.12 6.35 14.29
CA MET A 1 10.01 5.71 13.31
C MET A 1 9.79 4.20 13.37
N LEU A 2 10.04 3.48 12.27
CA LEU A 2 9.96 2.03 12.26
C LEU A 2 10.93 1.42 13.27
N ASN A 3 10.55 0.30 13.87
CA ASN A 3 11.44 -0.46 14.75
C ASN A 3 12.47 -1.26 13.94
N ALA A 4 13.47 -1.82 14.62
CA ALA A 4 14.59 -2.51 13.97
C ALA A 4 14.14 -3.73 13.14
N GLU A 5 13.15 -4.49 13.62
CA GLU A 5 12.64 -5.68 12.93
C GLU A 5 11.83 -5.30 11.68
N GLU A 6 10.98 -4.28 11.78
CA GLU A 6 10.25 -3.72 10.63
C GLU A 6 11.22 -3.24 9.55
N GLN A 7 12.25 -2.50 9.95
CA GLN A 7 13.26 -2.00 9.02
C GLN A 7 14.05 -3.14 8.37
N LYS A 8 14.39 -4.20 9.12
CA LYS A 8 15.06 -5.39 8.60
C LYS A 8 14.19 -6.14 7.58
N ALA A 9 12.89 -6.29 7.87
CA ALA A 9 11.95 -6.92 6.95
C ALA A 9 11.85 -6.16 5.62
N ILE A 10 11.73 -4.83 5.68
CA ILE A 10 11.66 -3.98 4.49
C ILE A 10 12.97 -4.05 3.70
N MET A 11 14.13 -3.95 4.36
CA MET A 11 15.43 -4.04 3.68
C MET A 11 15.61 -5.39 2.98
N ARG A 12 15.18 -6.50 3.60
CA ARG A 12 15.20 -7.83 2.98
C ARG A 12 14.32 -7.89 1.74
N TYR A 13 13.13 -7.29 1.79
CA TYR A 13 12.22 -7.21 0.64
C TYR A 13 12.85 -6.41 -0.51
N LEU A 14 13.34 -5.19 -0.22
CA LEU A 14 13.96 -4.32 -1.22
C LEU A 14 15.17 -5.00 -1.88
N ALA A 15 16.00 -5.69 -1.09
CA ALA A 15 17.15 -6.45 -1.60
C ALA A 15 16.71 -7.61 -2.50
N ARG A 16 15.71 -8.39 -2.09
CA ARG A 16 15.18 -9.54 -2.85
C ARG A 16 14.73 -9.13 -4.26
N TYR A 17 14.05 -8.00 -4.38
CA TYR A 17 13.51 -7.51 -5.65
C TYR A 17 14.41 -6.47 -6.34
N LYS A 18 15.64 -6.28 -5.85
CA LYS A 18 16.63 -5.34 -6.40
C LYS A 18 16.10 -3.90 -6.52
N ILE A 19 15.26 -3.49 -5.57
CA ILE A 19 14.68 -2.14 -5.53
C ILE A 19 15.72 -1.19 -4.93
N GLN A 20 16.33 -0.37 -5.79
CA GLN A 20 17.39 0.55 -5.38
C GLN A 20 16.84 1.85 -4.76
N ASN A 21 15.76 2.39 -5.33
CA ASN A 21 15.18 3.65 -4.88
C ASN A 21 14.16 3.43 -3.75
N LYS A 22 14.68 3.39 -2.51
CA LYS A 22 13.87 3.14 -1.30
C LYS A 22 12.80 4.21 -1.10
N SER A 23 13.14 5.49 -1.25
CA SER A 23 12.21 6.61 -1.04
C SER A 23 11.04 6.58 -2.01
N ARG A 24 11.31 6.28 -3.29
CA ARG A 24 10.26 6.10 -4.29
C ARG A 24 9.34 4.94 -3.90
N TRP A 25 9.91 3.79 -3.54
CA TRP A 25 9.14 2.61 -3.16
C TRP A 25 8.24 2.86 -1.94
N TYR A 26 8.77 3.52 -0.90
CA TYR A 26 7.96 3.90 0.27
C TYR A 26 6.80 4.80 -0.12
N ARG A 27 7.07 5.84 -0.89
CA ARG A 27 6.04 6.80 -1.33
C ARG A 27 4.95 6.10 -2.14
N GLU A 28 5.33 5.31 -3.14
CA GLU A 28 4.37 4.60 -3.98
C GLU A 28 3.57 3.58 -3.15
N THR A 29 4.22 2.79 -2.31
CA THR A 29 3.56 1.77 -1.48
C THR A 29 2.54 2.37 -0.52
N ILE A 30 2.92 3.44 0.19
CA ILE A 30 2.04 4.14 1.14
C ILE A 30 0.88 4.80 0.40
N LEU A 31 1.15 5.56 -0.67
CA LEU A 31 0.10 6.24 -1.42
C LEU A 31 -0.89 5.26 -2.07
N SER A 32 -0.41 4.17 -2.66
CA SER A 32 -1.28 3.15 -3.24
C SER A 32 -2.18 2.51 -2.19
N HIS A 33 -1.68 2.26 -0.98
CA HIS A 33 -2.50 1.74 0.10
C HIS A 33 -3.56 2.75 0.56
N ILE A 34 -3.16 4.01 0.80
CA ILE A 34 -4.09 5.07 1.22
C ILE A 34 -5.20 5.27 0.19
N LEU A 35 -4.85 5.38 -1.09
CA LEU A 35 -5.84 5.60 -2.15
C LEU A 35 -6.83 4.44 -2.26
N LYS A 36 -6.36 3.21 -2.14
CA LYS A 36 -7.22 2.03 -2.14
C LYS A 36 -8.22 2.05 -0.98
N VAL A 37 -7.74 2.36 0.24
CA VAL A 37 -8.61 2.48 1.41
C VAL A 37 -9.63 3.61 1.22
N MET A 38 -9.19 4.76 0.71
CA MET A 38 -10.09 5.89 0.43
C MET A 38 -11.16 5.56 -0.61
N GLU A 39 -10.84 4.75 -1.61
CA GLU A 39 -11.80 4.28 -2.62
C GLU A 39 -12.81 3.29 -2.02
N GLU A 40 -12.35 2.36 -1.16
CA GLU A 40 -13.21 1.42 -0.43
C GLU A 40 -14.14 2.14 0.57
N ASP A 41 -13.64 3.19 1.24
CA ASP A 41 -14.41 3.99 2.20
C ASP A 41 -15.31 5.04 1.51
N TYR A 42 -15.13 5.28 0.20
CA TYR A 42 -15.92 6.28 -0.50
C TYR A 42 -17.38 5.83 -0.59
N PRO A 43 -18.34 6.55 0.01
CA PRO A 43 -19.73 6.12 0.03
C PRO A 43 -20.29 6.09 -1.39
N THR A 44 -20.65 4.90 -1.86
CA THR A 44 -21.33 4.71 -3.14
C THR A 44 -22.85 4.68 -2.95
N LEU A 45 -23.58 5.11 -3.97
CA LEU A 45 -25.06 5.14 -3.93
C LEU A 45 -25.67 3.73 -3.79
N PHE A 46 -24.93 2.73 -4.24
CA PHE A 46 -25.28 1.32 -4.21
C PHE A 46 -24.08 0.52 -3.72
N ASN A 47 -24.32 -0.55 -2.96
CA ASN A 47 -23.28 -1.49 -2.58
C ASN A 47 -22.85 -2.35 -3.78
N GLU A 48 -21.67 -2.96 -3.76
CA GLU A 48 -21.19 -3.80 -4.88
C GLU A 48 -22.20 -4.87 -5.32
N ASN A 49 -22.92 -5.46 -4.37
CA ASN A 49 -23.95 -6.48 -4.60
C ASN A 49 -25.21 -5.93 -5.30
N GLU A 50 -25.47 -4.63 -5.16
CA GLU A 50 -26.58 -3.94 -5.82
C GLU A 50 -26.19 -3.48 -7.23
N MET A 51 -24.92 -3.13 -7.45
CA MET A 51 -24.40 -2.72 -8.75
C MET A 51 -24.19 -3.88 -9.74
N ARG A 52 -23.96 -5.10 -9.24
CA ARG A 52 -23.70 -6.30 -10.08
C ARG A 52 -24.97 -7.09 -10.47
N ARG A 53 -26.16 -6.62 -10.11
CA ARG A 53 -27.45 -7.27 -10.43
C ARG A 53 -28.08 -6.75 -11.70
#